data_AF-A0A7X7JPU5-F1
#
_entry.id   AF-A0A7X7JPU5-F1
#
_cell.length_a   1.000
_cell.length_b   1.000
_cell.length_c   1.000
_cell.angle_alpha   90.00
_cell.angle_beta   90.00
_cell.angle_gamma   90.00
#
_symmetry.space_group_name_H-M   'P 1'
#
loop_
_entity.id
_entity.type
_entity.pdbx_description
1 polymer ?
#
loop_
_entity_poly.entity_id
_entity_poly.type
_entity_poly.pdbx_seq_one_letter_code
_entity_poly.pdbx_strand_id
1 'polypeptide(L)'
;MSNEDRELMLSALEVSDEMRRACEALCQLLDSGDHEPEHAEPRYVISVASRMVGIEAHRLRHYERLGFVRPGRTDGHTRLYSQEDIDQLCCVKTLMNDLGLNSAGVQFALVLMQRMDALQRQVVGMSDRLNRVERRRRAGPNSTDIEGEA
;
A
#
# COMPACT_ATOMS: atom_id res chain seq x y z
N MET A 1 15.05 -31.82 -20.97
CA MET A 1 15.29 -30.93 -19.82
C MET A 1 15.92 -31.79 -18.75
N SER A 2 17.10 -31.42 -18.26
CA SER A 2 17.72 -32.14 -17.15
C SER A 2 16.85 -31.97 -15.88
N ASN A 3 17.03 -32.86 -14.89
CA ASN A 3 16.30 -32.74 -13.63
C ASN A 3 16.68 -31.44 -12.89
N GLU A 4 17.95 -31.02 -13.03
CA GLU A 4 18.48 -29.76 -12.51
C GLU A 4 17.83 -28.54 -13.20
N ASP A 5 17.56 -28.61 -14.51
CA ASP A 5 16.88 -27.52 -15.24
C ASP A 5 15.42 -27.35 -14.77
N ARG A 6 14.74 -28.44 -14.39
CA ARG A 6 13.38 -28.40 -13.85
C ARG A 6 13.35 -27.85 -12.43
N GLU A 7 14.36 -28.17 -11.62
CA GLU A 7 14.51 -27.68 -10.25
C GLU A 7 14.84 -26.18 -10.19
N LEU A 8 15.72 -25.70 -11.09
CA LEU A 8 16.00 -24.28 -11.30
C LEU A 8 14.77 -23.49 -11.78
N MET A 9 13.92 -24.11 -12.62
CA MET A 9 12.70 -23.45 -13.10
C MET A 9 11.61 -23.39 -12.03
N LEU A 10 11.46 -24.44 -11.20
CA LEU A 10 10.51 -24.46 -10.09
C LEU A 10 10.89 -23.45 -9.01
N SER A 11 12.17 -23.37 -8.63
CA SER A 11 12.67 -22.36 -7.68
C SER A 11 12.51 -20.93 -8.20
N ALA A 12 12.72 -20.67 -9.49
CA ALA A 12 12.48 -19.36 -10.08
C ALA A 12 10.98 -18.96 -10.09
N LEU A 13 10.07 -19.94 -10.24
CA LEU A 13 8.62 -19.72 -10.15
C LEU A 13 8.16 -19.47 -8.71
N GLU A 14 8.74 -20.17 -7.74
CA GLU A 14 8.47 -19.98 -6.30
C GLU A 14 8.89 -18.59 -5.82
N VAL A 15 10.10 -18.14 -6.21
CA VAL A 15 10.58 -16.78 -5.92
C VAL A 15 9.66 -15.72 -6.53
N SER A 16 9.06 -15.99 -7.70
CA SER A 16 8.10 -15.09 -8.34
C SER A 16 6.75 -15.03 -7.60
N ASP A 17 6.29 -16.12 -7.00
CA ASP A 17 5.04 -16.17 -6.24
C ASP A 17 5.18 -15.54 -4.85
N GLU A 18 6.32 -15.71 -4.18
CA GLU A 18 6.63 -15.01 -2.92
C GLU A 18 6.72 -13.51 -3.14
N MET A 19 7.43 -13.08 -4.19
CA MET A 19 7.48 -11.68 -4.61
C MET A 19 6.08 -11.15 -4.95
N ARG A 20 5.23 -11.94 -5.62
CA ARG A 20 3.86 -11.55 -5.96
C ARG A 20 3.00 -11.38 -4.71
N ARG A 21 3.02 -12.34 -3.79
CA ARG A 21 2.26 -12.27 -2.53
C ARG A 21 2.69 -11.09 -1.66
N ALA A 22 4.00 -10.85 -1.58
CA ALA A 22 4.52 -9.69 -0.88
C ALA A 22 4.08 -8.39 -1.56
N CYS A 23 4.17 -8.29 -2.89
CA CYS A 23 3.67 -7.14 -3.65
C CYS A 23 2.15 -6.93 -3.47
N GLU A 24 1.35 -7.99 -3.45
CA GLU A 24 -0.10 -7.89 -3.20
C GLU A 24 -0.41 -7.40 -1.79
N ALA A 25 0.25 -7.95 -0.76
CA ALA A 25 0.11 -7.50 0.61
C ALA A 25 0.57 -6.04 0.80
N LEU A 26 1.64 -5.65 0.11
CA LEU A 26 2.13 -4.26 0.08
C LEU A 26 1.14 -3.31 -0.61
N CYS A 27 0.54 -3.70 -1.73
CA CYS A 27 -0.46 -2.90 -2.43
C CYS A 27 -1.72 -2.69 -1.58
N GLN A 28 -2.21 -3.74 -0.92
CA GLN A 28 -3.38 -3.66 -0.03
C GLN A 28 -3.19 -2.65 1.12
N LEU A 29 -1.97 -2.57 1.65
CA LEU A 29 -1.61 -1.63 2.72
C LEU A 29 -1.52 -0.17 2.28
N LEU A 30 -1.34 0.07 0.98
CA LEU A 30 -1.20 1.42 0.43
C LEU A 30 -2.46 1.91 -0.26
N ASP A 31 -3.48 1.05 -0.43
CA ASP A 31 -4.84 1.44 -0.80
C ASP A 31 -5.46 2.30 0.31
N SER A 32 -5.12 3.58 0.26
CA SER A 32 -5.64 4.64 1.13
C SER A 32 -7.11 4.98 0.82
N GLY A 33 -7.82 4.12 0.09
CA GLY A 33 -9.10 4.39 -0.55
C GLY A 33 -10.33 3.99 0.25
N ASP A 34 -10.27 2.89 1.02
CA ASP A 34 -11.48 2.25 1.58
C ASP A 34 -11.29 1.68 3.01
N HIS A 35 -10.23 2.06 3.73
CA HIS A 35 -10.04 1.61 5.11
C HIS A 35 -10.99 2.38 6.04
N GLU A 36 -11.84 1.66 6.76
CA GLU A 36 -12.74 2.23 7.78
C GLU A 36 -11.95 3.19 8.70
N PRO A 37 -12.47 4.40 8.98
CA PRO A 37 -11.75 5.44 9.73
C PRO A 37 -11.33 5.00 11.14
N GLU A 38 -11.89 3.91 11.65
CA GLU A 38 -11.49 3.29 12.91
C GLU A 38 -10.06 2.72 12.92
N HIS A 39 -9.51 2.34 11.75
CA HIS A 39 -8.19 1.70 11.66
C HIS A 39 -7.03 2.70 11.73
N ALA A 40 -7.27 3.97 11.38
CA ALA A 40 -6.31 5.05 11.49
C ALA A 40 -6.16 5.60 12.93
N GLU A 41 -7.13 5.33 13.82
CA GLU A 41 -7.10 5.85 15.19
C GLU A 41 -6.00 5.17 16.03
N PRO A 42 -5.04 5.91 16.62
CA PRO A 42 -4.00 5.33 17.45
C PRO A 42 -4.55 4.80 18.78
N ARG A 43 -4.56 3.47 18.96
CA ARG A 43 -5.17 2.81 20.13
C ARG A 43 -4.21 1.90 20.90
N TYR A 44 -3.11 1.45 20.28
CA TYR A 44 -2.25 0.41 20.84
C TYR A 44 -0.95 0.98 21.42
N VAL A 45 -0.62 0.64 22.66
CA VAL A 45 0.72 0.92 23.22
C VAL A 45 1.77 -0.03 22.65
N ILE A 46 3.05 0.33 22.74
CA ILE A 46 4.15 -0.46 22.16
C ILE A 46 4.20 -1.92 22.62
N SER A 47 3.80 -2.21 23.87
CA SER A 47 3.76 -3.58 24.38
C SER A 47 2.68 -4.43 23.70
N VAL A 48 1.53 -3.82 23.38
CA VAL A 48 0.44 -4.47 22.66
C VAL A 48 0.84 -4.65 21.20
N ALA A 49 1.35 -3.61 20.54
CA ALA A 49 1.85 -3.66 19.17
C ALA A 49 2.93 -4.75 19.00
N SER A 50 3.87 -4.84 19.94
CA SER A 50 4.91 -5.87 19.97
C SER A 50 4.34 -7.29 19.95
N ARG A 51 3.27 -7.54 20.71
CA ARG A 51 2.60 -8.83 20.77
C ARG A 51 1.81 -9.13 19.49
N MET A 52 1.14 -8.13 18.92
CA MET A 52 0.36 -8.27 17.69
C MET A 52 1.24 -8.64 16.50
N VAL A 53 2.34 -7.91 16.30
CA VAL A 53 3.27 -8.15 15.17
C VAL A 53 4.22 -9.32 15.44
N GLY A 54 4.41 -9.69 16.72
CA GLY A 54 5.41 -10.66 17.14
C GLY A 54 6.84 -10.15 16.92
N ILE A 55 7.06 -8.86 17.18
CA ILE A 55 8.37 -8.20 17.12
C ILE A 55 8.67 -7.61 18.48
N GLU A 56 9.88 -7.79 18.98
CA GLU A 56 10.28 -7.20 20.26
C GLU A 56 10.19 -5.67 20.25
N ALA A 57 9.72 -5.08 21.36
CA ALA A 57 9.54 -3.64 21.50
C ALA A 57 10.82 -2.82 21.21
N HIS A 58 12.01 -3.36 21.49
CA HIS A 58 13.27 -2.70 21.16
C HIS A 58 13.47 -2.56 19.64
N ARG A 59 13.05 -3.58 18.87
CA ARG A 59 13.14 -3.62 17.41
C ARG A 59 12.05 -2.75 16.78
N LEU A 60 10.85 -2.70 17.34
CA LEU A 60 9.83 -1.72 16.93
C LEU A 60 10.33 -0.28 17.06
N ARG A 61 10.97 0.07 18.18
CA ARG A 61 11.61 1.39 18.35
C ARG A 61 12.73 1.63 17.34
N HIS A 62 13.40 0.58 16.87
CA HIS A 62 14.39 0.71 15.81
C HIS A 62 13.70 0.99 14.46
N TYR A 63 12.60 0.30 14.15
CA TYR A 63 11.83 0.49 12.92
C TYR A 63 11.18 1.87 12.84
N GLU A 64 10.69 2.40 13.95
CA GLU A 64 10.25 3.80 14.04
C GLU A 64 11.37 4.78 13.66
N ARG A 65 12.60 4.56 14.18
CA ARG A 65 13.75 5.42 13.87
C ARG A 65 14.17 5.33 12.41
N LEU A 66 13.99 4.17 11.78
CA LEU A 66 14.20 3.98 10.35
C LEU A 66 13.09 4.60 9.50
N GLY A 67 11.99 5.04 10.13
CA GLY A 67 10.87 5.70 9.46
C GLY A 67 9.88 4.74 8.80
N PHE A 68 9.91 3.45 9.17
CA PHE A 68 8.98 2.46 8.63
C PHE A 68 7.54 2.65 9.10
N VAL A 69 7.37 3.31 10.24
CA VAL A 69 6.06 3.55 10.86
C VAL A 69 6.15 4.86 11.65
N ARG A 70 5.04 5.57 11.78
CA ARG A 70 4.99 6.87 12.48
C ARG A 70 3.82 6.88 13.47
N PRO A 71 3.98 6.23 14.65
CA PRO A 71 2.92 6.17 15.63
C PRO A 71 2.52 7.57 16.12
N GLY A 72 1.22 7.75 16.36
CA GLY A 72 0.67 8.94 16.98
C GLY A 72 1.24 9.16 18.38
N ARG A 73 1.25 10.42 18.83
CA ARG A 73 1.61 10.77 20.20
C ARG A 73 0.42 11.44 20.89
N THR A 74 0.07 10.94 22.07
CA THR A 74 -0.88 11.62 22.96
C THR A 74 -0.26 12.86 23.61
N ASP A 75 -1.09 13.73 24.19
CA ASP A 75 -0.65 14.89 24.98
C ASP A 75 0.28 14.51 26.15
N GLY A 76 0.16 13.29 26.68
CA GLY A 76 1.06 12.73 27.69
C GLY A 76 2.37 12.13 27.14
N HIS A 77 2.78 12.50 25.92
CA HIS A 77 3.97 11.98 25.21
C HIS A 77 4.06 10.46 25.02
N THR A 78 2.98 9.73 25.28
CA THR A 78 2.92 8.28 25.03
C THR A 78 2.69 8.01 23.55
N ARG A 79 3.43 7.03 23.00
CA ARG A 79 3.27 6.57 21.62
C ARG A 79 2.11 5.59 21.54
N LEU A 80 1.21 5.84 20.61
CA LEU A 80 0.11 4.96 20.28
C LEU A 80 0.22 4.58 18.80
N TYR A 81 0.06 3.29 18.53
CA TYR A 81 0.03 2.72 17.20
C TYR A 81 -1.43 2.56 16.78
N SER A 82 -1.75 2.91 15.54
CA SER A 82 -3.03 2.61 14.91
C SER A 82 -3.06 1.16 14.41
N GLN A 83 -4.20 0.69 13.90
CA GLN A 83 -4.24 -0.61 13.24
C GLN A 83 -3.41 -0.58 11.94
N GLU A 84 -3.46 0.52 11.19
CA GLU A 84 -2.62 0.71 9.99
C GLU A 84 -1.12 0.58 10.28
N ASP A 85 -0.67 1.15 11.41
CA ASP A 85 0.72 1.02 11.86
C ASP A 85 1.10 -0.45 12.11
N ILE A 86 0.18 -1.25 12.67
CA ILE A 86 0.39 -2.68 12.92
C ILE A 86 0.50 -3.44 11.60
N ASP A 87 -0.39 -3.18 10.67
CA ASP A 87 -0.41 -3.87 9.39
C ASP A 87 0.86 -3.51 8.58
N GLN A 88 1.27 -2.24 8.62
CA GLN A 88 2.53 -1.79 8.02
C GLN A 88 3.75 -2.51 8.63
N LEU A 89 3.78 -2.68 9.96
CA LEU A 89 4.85 -3.40 10.66
C LEU A 89 4.86 -4.90 10.33
N CYS A 90 3.70 -5.53 10.16
CA CYS A 90 3.59 -6.90 9.68
C CYS A 90 4.18 -7.05 8.27
N CYS A 91 3.92 -6.10 7.40
CA CYS A 91 4.45 -6.11 6.05
C CYS A 91 5.96 -5.91 6.00
N VAL A 92 6.49 -4.96 6.78
CA VAL A 92 7.93 -4.80 6.98
C VAL A 92 8.58 -6.10 7.44
N LYS A 93 7.94 -6.83 8.36
CA LYS A 93 8.42 -8.14 8.82
C LYS A 93 8.47 -9.17 7.68
N THR A 94 7.43 -9.27 6.88
CA THR A 94 7.36 -10.15 5.69
C THR A 94 8.45 -9.79 4.68
N LEU A 95 8.62 -8.51 4.36
CA LEU A 95 9.67 -8.04 3.44
C LEU A 95 11.08 -8.42 3.92
N MET A 96 11.33 -8.34 5.22
CA MET A 96 12.65 -8.68 5.76
C MET A 96 12.89 -10.18 5.87
N ASN A 97 11.86 -10.94 6.27
CA ASN A 97 12.01 -12.37 6.55
C ASN A 97 11.86 -13.24 5.30
N ASP A 98 10.86 -12.96 4.47
CA ASP A 98 10.47 -13.83 3.37
C ASP A 98 11.24 -13.43 2.09
N LEU A 99 11.41 -12.12 1.87
CA LEU A 99 12.15 -11.58 0.71
C LEU A 99 13.63 -11.28 1.00
N GLY A 100 14.08 -11.47 2.24
CA GLY A 100 15.47 -11.24 2.65
C GLY A 100 15.92 -9.78 2.53
N LEU A 101 15.00 -8.81 2.48
CA LEU A 101 15.37 -7.40 2.38
C LEU A 101 15.97 -6.92 3.71
N ASN A 102 17.06 -6.16 3.61
CA ASN A 102 17.57 -5.44 4.78
C ASN A 102 16.77 -4.15 5.02
N SER A 103 17.10 -3.43 6.10
CA SER A 103 16.40 -2.19 6.45
C SER A 103 16.47 -1.11 5.36
N ALA A 104 17.57 -1.01 4.62
CA ALA A 104 17.69 -0.06 3.50
C ALA A 104 16.81 -0.49 2.31
N GLY A 105 16.74 -1.78 2.01
CA GLY A 105 15.88 -2.34 0.97
C GLY A 105 14.40 -2.11 1.27
N VAL A 106 13.98 -2.35 2.51
CA VAL A 106 12.61 -2.05 2.96
C VAL A 106 12.32 -0.56 2.87
N GLN A 107 13.23 0.31 3.32
CA GLN A 107 13.04 1.75 3.24
C GLN A 107 12.85 2.21 1.79
N PHE A 108 13.67 1.69 0.88
CA PHE A 108 13.59 1.99 -0.54
C PHE A 108 12.27 1.51 -1.15
N ALA A 109 11.84 0.28 -0.82
CA ALA A 109 10.56 -0.26 -1.26
C ALA A 109 9.40 0.63 -0.80
N LEU A 110 9.34 1.00 0.48
CA LEU A 110 8.31 1.90 1.02
C LEU A 110 8.20 3.21 0.26
N VAL A 111 9.34 3.86 -0.03
CA VAL A 111 9.37 5.11 -0.80
C VAL A 111 8.88 4.90 -2.24
N LEU A 112 9.33 3.82 -2.89
CA LEU A 112 8.98 3.54 -4.27
C LEU A 112 7.48 3.33 -4.42
N MET A 113 6.88 2.61 -3.47
CA MET A 113 5.45 2.32 -3.52
C MET A 113 4.59 3.55 -3.22
N GLN A 114 4.97 4.41 -2.26
CA GLN A 114 4.29 5.69 -2.05
C GLN A 114 4.27 6.54 -3.33
N ARG A 115 5.36 6.49 -4.11
CA ARG A 115 5.43 7.17 -5.40
C ARG A 115 4.56 6.50 -6.46
N MET A 116 4.49 5.17 -6.47
CA MET A 116 3.62 4.42 -7.40
C MET A 116 2.14 4.72 -7.13
N ASP A 117 1.72 4.71 -5.86
CA ASP A 117 0.35 5.06 -5.46
C ASP A 117 0.00 6.52 -5.84
N ALA A 118 0.90 7.47 -5.58
CA ALA A 118 0.71 8.85 -6.04
C ALA A 118 0.54 8.96 -7.57
N LEU A 119 1.32 8.18 -8.34
CA LEU A 119 1.21 8.13 -9.80
C LEU A 119 -0.10 7.46 -10.25
N GLN A 120 -0.52 6.38 -9.60
CA GLN A 120 -1.79 5.70 -9.88
C GLN A 120 -2.97 6.65 -9.65
N ARG A 121 -2.98 7.38 -8.52
CA ARG A 121 -4.01 8.40 -8.24
C ARG A 121 -4.03 9.51 -9.29
N GLN A 122 -2.87 9.94 -9.79
CA GLN A 122 -2.80 10.89 -10.91
C GLN A 122 -3.40 10.33 -12.19
N VAL A 123 -3.10 9.08 -12.55
CA VAL A 123 -3.63 8.41 -13.75
C VAL A 123 -5.16 8.26 -13.67
N VAL A 124 -5.69 7.87 -12.52
CA VAL A 124 -7.14 7.79 -12.28
C VAL A 124 -7.78 9.17 -12.42
N GLY A 125 -7.22 10.19 -11.77
CA GLY A 125 -7.72 11.56 -11.86
C GLY A 125 -7.67 12.13 -13.28
N MET A 126 -6.65 11.80 -14.07
CA MET A 126 -6.56 12.16 -15.49
C MET A 126 -7.64 11.45 -16.32
N SER A 127 -7.83 10.15 -16.11
CA SER A 127 -8.86 9.35 -16.79
C SER A 127 -10.27 9.89 -16.51
N ASP A 128 -10.55 10.28 -15.27
CA ASP A 128 -11.82 10.91 -14.89
C ASP A 128 -12.05 12.27 -15.55
N ARG A 129 -10.98 13.05 -15.73
CA ARG A 129 -11.06 14.33 -16.45
C ARG A 129 -11.39 14.10 -17.93
N LEU A 130 -10.75 13.12 -18.58
CA LEU A 130 -11.05 12.75 -19.96
C LEU A 130 -12.49 12.25 -20.10
N ASN A 131 -12.93 11.34 -19.23
CA ASN A 131 -14.30 10.84 -19.22
C ASN A 131 -15.34 11.97 -19.06
N ARG A 132 -15.06 12.98 -18.23
CA ARG A 132 -15.92 14.17 -18.10
C ARG A 132 -16.00 14.99 -19.39
N VAL A 133 -14.89 15.17 -20.10
CA VAL A 133 -14.87 15.88 -21.40
C VAL A 133 -15.63 15.09 -22.46
N GLU A 134 -15.43 13.78 -22.53
CA GLU A 134 -16.14 12.91 -23.47
C GLU A 134 -17.64 12.89 -23.21
N ARG A 135 -18.07 12.81 -21.94
CA ARG A 135 -19.49 12.91 -21.56
C ARG A 135 -20.10 14.24 -21.98
N ARG A 136 -19.38 15.36 -21.82
CA ARG A 136 -19.84 16.68 -22.29
C ARG A 136 -19.97 16.74 -23.81
N ARG A 137 -19.03 16.15 -24.56
CA ARG A 137 -19.12 16.07 -26.03
C ARG A 137 -20.29 15.21 -26.49
N ARG A 138 -20.54 14.08 -25.82
CA ARG A 138 -21.67 13.18 -26.12
C ARG A 138 -23.02 13.74 -25.69
N ALA A 139 -23.05 14.63 -24.70
CA ALA A 139 -24.25 15.34 -24.25
C ALA A 139 -24.49 16.69 -24.98
N GLY A 140 -23.71 17.01 -26.03
CA GLY A 140 -23.95 18.16 -26.90
C GLY A 140 -25.25 18.02 -27.71
N PRO A 141 -25.87 19.14 -28.11
CA PRO A 141 -27.32 19.34 -28.09
C PRO A 141 -28.05 18.40 -29.03
N ASN A 142 -29.09 17.73 -28.52
CA ASN A 142 -30.09 17.09 -29.37
C ASN A 142 -30.61 18.15 -30.34
N SER A 143 -30.36 17.93 -31.62
CA SER A 143 -31.01 18.56 -32.74
C SER A 143 -32.51 18.24 -32.69
N THR A 144 -33.29 19.05 -31.99
CA THR A 144 -34.75 19.11 -32.14
C THR A 144 -35.17 20.58 -32.02
N ASP A 145 -34.65 21.40 -32.94
CA ASP A 145 -35.23 22.68 -33.34
C ASP A 145 -35.01 22.81 -34.87
N ILE A 146 -35.40 21.77 -35.62
CA ILE A 146 -35.55 21.83 -37.08
C ILE A 146 -36.89 21.18 -37.47
N GLU A 147 -37.98 21.65 -36.87
CA GLU A 147 -39.35 21.56 -37.40
C GLU A 147 -40.04 22.79 -36.78
N GLY A 148 -40.42 23.86 -37.47
CA GLY A 148 -40.95 24.01 -38.81
C GLY A 148 -42.34 24.63 -38.66
N GLU A 149 -42.53 25.89 -39.05
CA GLU A 149 -43.76 26.51 -39.58
C GLU A 149 -43.50 28.03 -39.70
N ALA A 150 -43.26 28.53 -40.91
CA ALA A 150 -44.22 28.83 -41.98
C ALA A 150 -44.73 30.28 -41.86
#